data_AF-A0A7C0UYC1-F1
#
_entry.id   AF-A0A7C0UYC1-F1
#
_cell.length_a   1.000
_cell.length_b   1.000
_cell.length_c   1.000
_cell.angle_alpha   90.00
_cell.angle_beta   90.00
_cell.angle_gamma   90.00
#
_symmetry.space_group_name_H-M   'P 1'
#
loop_
_entity.id
_entity.type
_entity.pdbx_description
1 polymer ?
#
loop_
_entity_poly.entity_id
_entity_poly.type
_entity_poly.pdbx_seq_one_letter_code
_entity_poly.pdbx_strand_id
1 'polypeptide(L)'
;MCLKEEFEAYKRLRMVNLEKAYVFYCERILPKVADKIYSHYERFFNERLKPPPSLVLATVGQSWQPVALITSSALRYGYKIGQVPSLVYICTEETIEYLEMAKKAVEKLNVKIQSSSTVVLEKKDDIEEIERKLLSSDIRKVIDVNRVILADITGGTKLMSAGLLYSMLTFKYLNTKGNIYLTYISYGPMDSEIREPIPCEDKLIFIGDPLEIIDDMVITKALDLMKAGNYDDASKLFSRLSDATSSYERSGIYSFLSNLAVIENNMETFHYIAAYKMLEAKLTSLKDLKEKIGELFGFKALSQIYKLYDSLRFLSEIEKVFTGNSTLLKVAAKTPQSLLYLIADLINRALRLEKKDEYLIAALYYYRALEMCFQTLLIYKYSIDPSDPDYERLVKERNMSISELRHRFLAESEQFSKAIGERGIKKELPSKLSLVDSYLLLRSLNDPIANNIGYTELYGGLETRNVSLLVHGFRVIRDSRDKALKSLEKTTLRAFRDITKELIGKDFNVLLSDTRRFEDVAVYTPGAL
;
A
#
# COMPACT_ATOMS: atom_id res chain seq x y z
N MET A 1 -0.99 -57.49 14.48
CA MET A 1 -2.14 -57.26 13.59
C MET A 1 -1.83 -56.07 12.70
N CYS A 2 -2.11 -56.18 11.41
CA CYS A 2 -2.05 -55.04 10.49
C CYS A 2 -3.20 -54.06 10.80
N LEU A 3 -3.10 -52.80 10.34
CA LEU A 3 -4.11 -51.76 10.62
C LEU A 3 -5.52 -52.19 10.20
N LYS A 4 -5.64 -52.91 9.08
CA LYS A 4 -6.92 -53.43 8.59
C LYS A 4 -7.56 -54.41 9.58
N GLU A 5 -6.78 -55.35 10.10
CA GLU A 5 -7.26 -56.32 11.10
C GLU A 5 -7.65 -55.63 12.41
N GLU A 6 -6.90 -54.61 12.84
CA GLU A 6 -7.23 -53.84 14.05
C GLU A 6 -8.49 -53.03 13.85
N PHE A 7 -8.70 -52.44 12.67
CA PHE A 7 -9.93 -51.72 12.38
C PHE A 7 -11.15 -52.65 12.34
N GLU A 8 -11.02 -53.85 11.77
CA GLU A 8 -12.10 -54.85 11.82
C GLU A 8 -12.41 -55.32 13.26
N ALA A 9 -11.39 -55.50 14.10
CA ALA A 9 -11.59 -55.80 15.52
C ALA A 9 -12.28 -54.64 16.25
N TYR A 10 -11.87 -53.40 15.94
CA TYR A 10 -12.52 -52.19 16.45
C TYR A 10 -13.98 -52.11 16.03
N LYS A 11 -14.32 -52.35 14.76
CA LYS A 11 -15.73 -52.38 14.27
C LYS A 11 -16.59 -53.32 15.10
N ARG A 12 -16.12 -54.55 15.32
CA ARG A 12 -16.85 -55.55 16.14
C ARG A 12 -17.04 -55.07 17.58
N LEU A 13 -15.99 -54.52 18.19
CA LEU A 13 -16.08 -53.98 19.55
C LEU A 13 -17.03 -52.78 19.61
N ARG A 14 -17.00 -51.90 18.62
CA ARG A 14 -17.83 -50.70 18.55
C ARG A 14 -19.32 -51.03 18.52
N MET A 15 -19.71 -52.11 17.86
CA MET A 15 -21.11 -52.58 17.82
C MET A 15 -21.58 -53.18 19.16
N VAL A 16 -20.68 -53.64 20.02
CA VAL A 16 -21.03 -54.43 21.23
C VAL A 16 -20.76 -53.69 22.53
N ASN A 17 -19.69 -52.90 22.61
CA ASN A 17 -19.28 -52.19 23.82
C ASN A 17 -18.43 -50.94 23.47
N LEU A 18 -19.05 -49.76 23.59
CA LEU A 18 -18.43 -48.49 23.20
C LEU A 18 -17.20 -48.12 24.04
N GLU A 19 -17.18 -48.46 25.34
CA GLU A 19 -16.07 -48.17 26.24
C GLU A 19 -14.83 -49.01 25.89
N LYS A 20 -15.01 -50.32 25.70
CA LYS A 20 -13.94 -51.21 25.24
C LYS A 20 -13.46 -50.82 23.84
N ALA A 21 -14.36 -50.39 22.96
CA ALA A 21 -14.00 -49.91 21.64
C ALA A 21 -13.15 -48.63 21.71
N TYR A 22 -13.51 -47.67 22.57
CA TYR A 22 -12.73 -46.45 22.81
C TYR A 22 -11.31 -46.79 23.31
N VAL A 23 -11.21 -47.64 24.34
CA VAL A 23 -9.92 -48.08 24.88
C VAL A 23 -9.07 -48.73 23.80
N PHE A 24 -9.65 -49.65 23.03
CA PHE A 24 -8.99 -50.35 21.92
C PHE A 24 -8.52 -49.38 20.83
N TYR A 25 -9.37 -48.44 20.42
CA TYR A 25 -9.02 -47.44 19.41
C TYR A 25 -7.83 -46.60 19.87
N CYS A 26 -7.88 -46.06 21.09
CA CYS A 26 -6.79 -45.23 21.63
C CYS A 26 -5.46 -45.97 21.74
N GLU A 27 -5.47 -47.28 22.01
CA GLU A 27 -4.23 -48.07 22.20
C GLU A 27 -3.67 -48.62 20.90
N ARG A 28 -4.52 -48.98 19.93
CA ARG A 28 -4.12 -49.73 18.73
C ARG A 28 -4.15 -48.90 17.45
N ILE A 29 -5.13 -48.00 17.33
CA ILE A 29 -5.43 -47.30 16.08
C ILE A 29 -4.97 -45.84 16.14
N LEU A 30 -5.37 -45.10 17.17
CA LEU A 30 -5.06 -43.67 17.34
C LEU A 30 -3.57 -43.34 17.21
N PRO A 31 -2.60 -44.10 17.75
CA PRO A 31 -1.19 -43.76 17.61
C PRO A 31 -0.75 -43.67 16.15
N LYS A 32 -1.24 -44.57 15.29
CA LYS A 32 -0.91 -44.60 13.86
C LYS A 32 -1.51 -43.42 13.10
N VAL A 33 -2.76 -43.06 13.42
CA VAL A 33 -3.42 -41.89 12.84
C VAL A 33 -2.72 -40.60 13.30
N ALA A 34 -2.40 -40.51 14.60
CA ALA A 34 -1.71 -39.38 15.19
C ALA A 34 -0.32 -39.17 14.60
N ASP A 35 0.44 -40.23 14.34
CA ASP A 35 1.75 -40.14 13.68
C ASP A 35 1.63 -39.60 12.26
N LYS A 36 0.65 -40.07 11.47
CA LYS A 36 0.40 -39.55 10.11
C LYS A 36 0.09 -38.05 10.13
N ILE A 37 -0.84 -37.63 10.99
CA ILE A 37 -1.24 -36.21 11.11
C ILE A 37 -0.08 -35.37 11.63
N TYR A 38 0.68 -35.86 12.62
CA TYR A 38 1.87 -35.18 13.13
C TYR A 38 2.92 -34.96 12.03
N SER A 39 3.19 -35.94 11.18
CA SER A 39 4.12 -35.77 10.05
C SER A 39 3.67 -34.67 9.09
N HIS A 40 2.37 -34.57 8.78
CA HIS A 40 1.85 -33.48 7.94
C HIS A 40 1.97 -32.12 8.64
N TYR A 41 1.64 -32.07 9.93
CA TYR A 41 1.75 -30.88 10.76
C TYR A 41 3.20 -30.36 10.80
N GLU A 42 4.14 -31.23 11.14
CA GLU A 42 5.56 -30.92 11.24
C GLU A 42 6.12 -30.43 9.90
N ARG A 43 5.77 -31.12 8.81
CA ARG A 43 6.18 -30.73 7.46
C ARG A 43 5.73 -29.31 7.12
N PHE A 44 4.48 -28.95 7.40
CA PHE A 44 3.96 -27.61 7.12
C PHE A 44 4.76 -26.51 7.82
N PHE A 45 5.01 -26.65 9.12
CA PHE A 45 5.72 -25.64 9.89
C PHE A 45 7.22 -25.58 9.55
N ASN A 46 7.82 -26.70 9.15
CA ASN A 46 9.20 -26.73 8.68
C ASN A 46 9.35 -26.12 7.26
N GLU A 47 8.42 -26.38 6.34
CA GLU A 47 8.51 -25.90 4.94
C GLU A 47 8.11 -24.43 4.78
N ARG A 48 7.14 -23.91 5.55
CA ARG A 48 6.64 -22.53 5.39
C ARG A 48 7.35 -21.45 6.22
N LEU A 49 8.50 -21.76 6.85
CA LEU A 49 9.37 -20.81 7.58
C LEU A 49 8.63 -19.94 8.63
N LYS A 50 7.89 -20.55 9.55
CA LYS A 50 7.13 -19.82 10.58
C LYS A 50 7.48 -20.30 12.00
N PRO A 51 7.52 -19.39 12.99
CA PRO A 51 7.62 -19.81 14.38
C PRO A 51 6.44 -20.72 14.73
N PRO A 52 6.64 -21.70 15.62
CA PRO A 52 5.55 -22.60 16.01
C PRO A 52 4.39 -21.84 16.64
N PRO A 53 3.16 -22.38 16.55
CA PRO A 53 2.02 -21.78 17.22
C PRO A 53 2.28 -21.72 18.72
N SER A 54 2.03 -20.54 19.29
CA SER A 54 2.08 -20.31 20.73
C SER A 54 0.68 -20.43 21.35
N LEU A 55 -0.36 -20.45 20.53
CA LEU A 55 -1.76 -20.70 20.89
C LEU A 55 -2.42 -21.65 19.89
N VAL A 56 -3.18 -22.62 20.40
CA VAL A 56 -4.12 -23.45 19.62
C VAL A 56 -5.54 -23.22 20.11
N LEU A 57 -6.42 -22.84 19.19
CA LEU A 57 -7.87 -22.73 19.37
C LEU A 57 -8.52 -23.90 18.64
N ALA A 58 -9.40 -24.66 19.30
CA ALA A 58 -10.12 -25.75 18.64
C ALA A 58 -11.59 -25.77 19.06
N THR A 59 -12.50 -25.81 18.08
CA THR A 59 -13.92 -26.06 18.33
C THR A 59 -14.16 -27.54 18.60
N VAL A 60 -15.04 -27.85 19.56
CA VAL A 60 -15.31 -29.21 20.02
C VAL A 60 -16.74 -29.59 19.70
N GLY A 61 -16.91 -30.76 19.08
CA GLY A 61 -18.21 -31.36 18.78
C GLY A 61 -18.29 -32.78 19.36
N GLN A 62 -19.17 -33.61 18.82
CA GLN A 62 -19.31 -35.01 19.25
C GLN A 62 -18.14 -35.89 18.80
N SER A 63 -17.48 -35.53 17.70
CA SER A 63 -16.25 -36.19 17.25
C SER A 63 -15.05 -35.67 18.04
N TRP A 64 -14.59 -36.45 19.02
CA TRP A 64 -13.44 -36.11 19.86
C TRP A 64 -12.10 -36.35 19.15
N GLN A 65 -12.05 -37.22 18.13
CA GLN A 65 -10.82 -37.66 17.48
C GLN A 65 -10.03 -36.50 16.85
N PRO A 66 -10.63 -35.59 16.05
CA PRO A 66 -9.89 -34.46 15.48
C PRO A 66 -9.26 -33.55 16.53
N VAL A 67 -9.99 -33.29 17.62
CA VAL A 67 -9.52 -32.47 18.74
C VAL A 67 -8.28 -33.12 19.37
N ALA A 68 -8.29 -34.45 19.56
CA ALA A 68 -7.13 -35.17 20.05
C ALA A 68 -5.95 -35.16 19.06
N LEU A 69 -6.22 -35.31 17.76
CA LEU A 69 -5.18 -35.33 16.71
C LEU A 69 -4.48 -33.99 16.57
N ILE A 70 -5.22 -32.87 16.54
CA ILE A 70 -4.61 -31.54 16.43
C ILE A 70 -3.91 -31.13 17.73
N THR A 71 -4.50 -31.42 18.89
CA THR A 71 -3.90 -31.17 20.21
C THR A 71 -2.58 -31.92 20.35
N SER A 72 -2.57 -33.23 20.09
CA SER A 72 -1.36 -34.05 20.21
C SER A 72 -0.29 -33.60 19.22
N SER A 73 -0.66 -33.24 17.99
CA SER A 73 0.29 -32.77 16.98
C SER A 73 0.97 -31.46 17.40
N ALA A 74 0.17 -30.48 17.85
CA ALA A 74 0.70 -29.18 18.28
C ALA A 74 1.58 -29.29 19.52
N LEU A 75 1.19 -30.10 20.50
CA LEU A 75 1.99 -30.33 21.70
C LEU A 75 3.28 -31.11 21.40
N ARG A 76 3.24 -32.18 20.61
CA ARG A 76 4.43 -32.94 20.19
C ARG A 76 5.46 -32.02 19.52
N TYR A 77 4.99 -31.19 18.58
CA TYR A 77 5.85 -30.25 17.88
C TYR A 77 6.40 -29.18 18.83
N GLY A 78 5.55 -28.61 19.68
CA GLY A 78 5.93 -27.62 20.69
C GLY A 78 6.97 -28.15 21.69
N TYR A 79 6.82 -29.39 22.15
CA TYR A 79 7.83 -30.06 23.00
C TYR A 79 9.15 -30.27 22.28
N LYS A 80 9.10 -30.72 21.02
CA LYS A 80 10.30 -30.96 20.19
C LYS A 80 11.16 -29.71 20.03
N ILE A 81 10.54 -28.54 19.92
CA ILE A 81 11.23 -27.26 19.66
C ILE A 81 11.34 -26.35 20.89
N GLY A 82 10.87 -26.80 22.06
CA GLY A 82 10.95 -26.05 23.32
C GLY A 82 9.95 -24.89 23.47
N GLN A 83 8.88 -24.87 22.68
CA GLN A 83 7.82 -23.85 22.73
C GLN A 83 6.44 -24.52 22.72
N VAL A 84 5.93 -24.85 23.92
CA VAL A 84 4.65 -25.53 24.09
C VAL A 84 3.50 -24.53 23.95
N PRO A 85 2.50 -24.77 23.07
CA PRO A 85 1.37 -23.86 22.90
C PRO A 85 0.44 -23.85 24.10
N SER A 86 -0.18 -22.70 24.36
CA SER A 86 -1.40 -22.63 25.15
C SER A 86 -2.56 -23.24 24.38
N LEU A 87 -3.49 -23.90 25.07
CA LEU A 87 -4.64 -24.55 24.46
C LEU A 87 -5.94 -23.88 24.92
N VAL A 88 -6.82 -23.59 23.97
CA VAL A 88 -8.17 -23.06 24.23
C VAL A 88 -9.17 -23.90 23.44
N TYR A 89 -10.08 -24.54 24.17
CA TYR A 89 -11.16 -25.33 23.58
C TYR A 89 -12.46 -24.55 23.62
N ILE A 90 -13.19 -24.54 22.50
CA ILE A 90 -14.50 -23.88 22.38
C ILE A 90 -15.55 -24.98 22.26
N CYS A 91 -16.37 -25.14 23.29
CA CYS A 91 -17.35 -26.21 23.39
C CYS A 91 -18.69 -25.68 23.88
N THR A 92 -19.69 -26.54 23.92
CA THR A 92 -20.98 -26.34 24.60
C THR A 92 -21.07 -27.31 25.78
N GLU A 93 -22.01 -27.08 26.71
CA GLU A 93 -22.24 -28.01 27.83
C GLU A 93 -22.43 -29.46 27.37
N GLU A 94 -23.15 -29.66 26.26
CA GLU A 94 -23.40 -30.97 25.63
C GLU A 94 -22.12 -31.68 25.13
N THR A 95 -21.03 -30.94 24.93
CA THR A 95 -19.81 -31.44 24.28
C THR A 95 -18.60 -31.52 25.20
N ILE A 96 -18.77 -31.17 26.49
CA ILE A 96 -17.69 -31.24 27.49
C ILE A 96 -17.19 -32.68 27.66
N GLU A 97 -18.07 -33.67 27.64
CA GLU A 97 -17.67 -35.08 27.76
C GLU A 97 -16.72 -35.50 26.62
N TYR A 98 -16.96 -35.05 25.39
CA TYR A 98 -16.12 -35.35 24.23
C TYR A 98 -14.77 -34.63 24.29
N LEU A 99 -14.72 -33.42 24.88
CA LEU A 99 -13.45 -32.76 25.18
C LEU A 99 -12.61 -33.59 26.16
N GLU A 100 -13.22 -34.10 27.23
CA GLU A 100 -12.51 -34.93 28.21
C GLU A 100 -12.06 -36.27 27.63
N MET A 101 -12.86 -36.87 26.72
CA MET A 101 -12.42 -38.01 25.92
C MET A 101 -11.20 -37.66 25.06
N ALA A 102 -11.21 -36.52 24.37
CA ALA A 102 -10.07 -36.09 23.56
C ALA A 102 -8.79 -35.91 24.40
N LYS A 103 -8.88 -35.27 25.57
CA LYS A 103 -7.74 -35.08 26.48
C LYS A 103 -7.18 -36.43 26.97
N LYS A 104 -8.03 -37.35 27.41
CA LYS A 104 -7.62 -38.71 27.81
C LYS A 104 -6.93 -39.46 26.66
N ALA A 105 -7.43 -39.28 25.44
CA ALA A 105 -6.82 -39.89 24.26
C ALA A 105 -5.42 -39.31 23.97
N VAL A 106 -5.22 -38.00 24.15
CA VAL A 106 -3.90 -37.35 24.05
C VAL A 106 -2.93 -37.89 25.10
N GLU A 107 -3.38 -38.09 26.34
CA GLU A 107 -2.56 -38.70 27.40
C GLU A 107 -2.16 -40.14 27.06
N LYS A 108 -3.05 -40.93 26.46
CA LYS A 108 -2.74 -42.28 25.95
C LYS A 108 -1.70 -42.29 24.84
N LEU A 109 -1.48 -41.16 24.15
CA LEU A 109 -0.38 -40.98 23.21
C LEU A 109 0.95 -40.59 23.88
N ASN A 110 1.00 -40.60 25.23
CA ASN A 110 2.13 -40.13 26.04
C ASN A 110 2.47 -38.65 25.82
N VAL A 111 1.47 -37.83 25.46
CA VAL A 111 1.62 -36.39 25.29
C VAL A 111 0.97 -35.69 26.47
N LYS A 112 1.75 -34.96 27.26
CA LYS A 112 1.24 -34.27 28.45
C LYS A 112 0.52 -32.98 28.05
N ILE A 113 -0.65 -32.73 28.64
CA ILE A 113 -1.32 -31.43 28.57
C ILE A 113 -0.95 -30.67 29.85
N GLN A 114 -0.19 -29.58 29.74
CA GLN A 114 0.22 -28.80 30.92
C GLN A 114 -0.92 -27.90 31.44
N SER A 115 -1.58 -27.18 30.54
CA SER A 115 -2.70 -26.31 30.86
C SER A 115 -3.58 -26.13 29.63
N SER A 116 -4.88 -25.96 29.85
CA SER A 116 -5.85 -25.62 28.80
C SER A 116 -6.96 -24.77 29.39
N SER A 117 -7.44 -23.79 28.62
CA SER A 117 -8.67 -23.05 28.95
C SER A 117 -9.84 -23.62 28.16
N THR A 118 -11.04 -23.49 28.71
CA THR A 118 -12.28 -23.92 28.03
C THR A 118 -13.25 -22.75 27.97
N VAL A 119 -13.75 -22.47 26.77
CA VAL A 119 -14.81 -21.51 26.50
C VAL A 119 -16.08 -22.31 26.26
N VAL A 120 -17.03 -22.18 27.19
CA VAL A 120 -18.35 -22.82 27.08
C VAL A 120 -19.33 -21.82 26.48
N LEU A 121 -19.93 -22.21 25.35
CA LEU A 121 -21.01 -21.51 24.67
C LEU A 121 -22.35 -21.95 25.25
N GLU A 122 -23.25 -21.00 25.43
CA GLU A 122 -24.64 -21.24 25.83
C GLU A 122 -25.45 -21.78 24.64
N LYS A 123 -25.17 -21.30 23.42
CA LYS A 123 -25.88 -21.69 22.20
C LYS A 123 -24.92 -22.13 21.10
N LYS A 124 -25.07 -23.37 20.64
CA LYS A 124 -24.24 -23.97 19.58
C LYS A 124 -24.49 -23.41 18.17
N ASP A 125 -25.53 -22.61 18.02
CA ASP A 125 -25.99 -21.98 16.78
C ASP A 125 -25.86 -20.45 16.78
N ASP A 126 -25.34 -19.84 17.86
CA ASP A 126 -25.05 -18.41 17.93
C ASP A 126 -23.58 -18.14 17.54
N ILE A 127 -23.37 -17.75 16.27
CA ILE A 127 -22.04 -17.37 15.75
C ILE A 127 -21.48 -16.16 16.52
N GLU A 128 -22.32 -15.19 16.87
CA GLU A 128 -21.88 -13.97 17.54
C GLU A 128 -21.43 -14.25 18.98
N GLU A 129 -21.97 -15.30 19.62
CA GLU A 129 -21.50 -15.72 20.94
C GLU A 129 -20.03 -16.11 20.91
N ILE A 130 -19.57 -16.78 19.85
CA ILE A 130 -18.15 -17.14 19.68
C ILE A 130 -17.31 -15.88 19.64
N GLU A 131 -17.70 -14.88 18.84
CA GLU A 131 -16.99 -13.60 18.76
C GLU A 131 -16.96 -12.90 20.12
N ARG A 132 -18.11 -12.79 20.81
CA ARG A 132 -18.20 -12.18 22.15
C ARG A 132 -17.29 -12.88 23.16
N LYS A 133 -17.23 -14.21 23.15
CA LYS A 133 -16.38 -15.00 24.06
C LYS A 133 -14.90 -14.88 23.70
N LEU A 134 -14.54 -14.83 22.41
CA LEU A 134 -13.16 -14.60 21.96
C LEU A 134 -12.68 -13.17 22.27
N LEU A 135 -13.60 -12.21 22.32
CA LEU A 135 -13.35 -10.81 22.70
C LEU A 135 -13.41 -10.58 24.22
N SER A 136 -13.82 -11.56 25.02
CA SER A 136 -13.81 -11.45 26.48
C SER A 136 -12.40 -11.15 26.99
N SER A 137 -12.27 -10.40 28.09
CA SER A 137 -10.97 -9.93 28.59
C SER A 137 -9.97 -11.06 28.83
N ASP A 138 -10.45 -12.24 29.21
CA ASP A 138 -9.61 -13.37 29.58
C ASP A 138 -9.04 -14.06 28.34
N ILE A 139 -9.88 -14.31 27.34
CA ILE A 139 -9.45 -14.93 26.08
C ILE A 139 -8.69 -13.94 25.21
N ARG A 140 -9.10 -12.67 25.19
CA ARG A 140 -8.43 -11.62 24.43
C ARG A 140 -6.99 -11.42 24.88
N LYS A 141 -6.74 -11.41 26.20
CA LYS A 141 -5.37 -11.36 26.74
C LYS A 141 -4.53 -12.53 26.24
N VAL A 142 -5.09 -13.75 26.23
CA VAL A 142 -4.39 -14.93 25.69
C VAL A 142 -4.11 -14.76 24.20
N ILE A 143 -5.06 -14.28 23.41
CA ILE A 143 -4.87 -14.04 21.97
C ILE A 143 -3.78 -12.97 21.73
N ASP A 144 -3.81 -11.85 22.45
CA ASP A 144 -2.92 -10.71 22.20
C ASP A 144 -1.46 -10.95 22.60
N VAL A 145 -1.18 -11.78 23.61
CA VAL A 145 0.20 -12.14 23.99
C VAL A 145 0.83 -13.17 23.04
N ASN A 146 0.02 -13.82 22.20
CA ASN A 146 0.45 -14.91 21.33
C ASN A 146 0.69 -14.41 19.89
N ARG A 147 1.92 -14.57 19.41
CA ARG A 147 2.34 -14.12 18.06
C ARG A 147 1.93 -15.08 16.95
N VAL A 148 1.67 -16.35 17.28
CA VAL A 148 1.29 -17.35 16.29
C VAL A 148 0.13 -18.17 16.83
N ILE A 149 -0.98 -18.12 16.11
CA ILE A 149 -2.24 -18.75 16.49
C ILE A 149 -2.59 -19.80 15.45
N LEU A 150 -2.92 -20.99 15.90
CA LEU A 150 -3.51 -22.05 15.09
C LEU A 150 -4.96 -22.22 15.51
N ALA A 151 -5.89 -22.07 14.58
CA ALA A 151 -7.31 -22.29 14.81
C ALA A 151 -7.79 -23.49 14.00
N ASP A 152 -8.17 -24.55 14.70
CA ASP A 152 -8.75 -25.74 14.11
C ASP A 152 -10.28 -25.67 14.14
N ILE A 153 -10.88 -25.75 12.96
CA ILE A 153 -12.32 -25.63 12.77
C ILE A 153 -12.99 -26.99 12.52
N THR A 154 -12.28 -28.11 12.76
CA THR A 154 -12.78 -29.45 12.42
C THR A 154 -13.93 -29.88 13.32
N GLY A 155 -13.81 -29.66 14.63
CA GLY A 155 -14.85 -30.02 15.59
C GLY A 155 -15.92 -28.94 15.72
N GLY A 156 -16.95 -29.23 16.50
CA GLY A 156 -18.08 -28.33 16.72
C GLY A 156 -19.21 -28.51 15.71
N THR A 157 -20.26 -27.70 15.85
CA THR A 157 -21.30 -27.59 14.81
C THR A 157 -20.75 -26.80 13.62
N LYS A 158 -21.41 -26.88 12.47
CA LYS A 158 -21.06 -26.06 11.30
C LYS A 158 -21.01 -24.57 11.63
N LEU A 159 -21.92 -24.09 12.49
CA LEU A 159 -21.97 -22.69 12.91
C LEU A 159 -20.82 -22.36 13.86
N MET A 160 -20.42 -23.27 14.74
CA MET A 160 -19.24 -23.08 15.57
C MET A 160 -17.94 -22.97 14.76
N SER A 161 -17.75 -23.89 13.82
CA SER A 161 -16.61 -23.87 12.89
C SER A 161 -16.59 -22.59 12.06
N ALA A 162 -17.75 -22.16 11.53
CA ALA A 162 -17.88 -20.92 10.76
C ALA A 162 -17.59 -19.69 11.62
N GLY A 163 -18.08 -19.65 12.86
CA GLY A 163 -17.83 -18.53 13.79
C GLY A 163 -16.37 -18.39 14.15
N LEU A 164 -15.68 -19.50 14.45
CA LEU A 164 -14.23 -19.47 14.71
C LEU A 164 -13.45 -19.04 13.45
N LEU A 165 -13.78 -19.59 12.28
CA LEU A 165 -13.18 -19.21 11.01
C LEU A 165 -13.32 -17.70 10.75
N TYR A 166 -14.55 -17.17 10.86
CA TYR A 166 -14.85 -15.76 10.64
C TYR A 166 -14.12 -14.86 11.62
N SER A 167 -14.14 -15.20 12.91
CA SER A 167 -13.43 -14.45 13.97
C SER A 167 -11.92 -14.38 13.69
N MET A 168 -11.32 -15.50 13.30
CA MET A 168 -9.89 -15.60 13.07
C MET A 168 -9.45 -14.83 11.82
N LEU A 169 -10.23 -14.89 10.73
CA LEU A 169 -9.97 -14.06 9.54
C LEU A 169 -10.12 -12.56 9.87
N THR A 170 -11.17 -12.18 10.61
CA THR A 170 -11.37 -10.80 11.06
C THR A 170 -10.20 -10.31 11.92
N PHE A 171 -9.74 -11.11 12.89
CA PHE A 171 -8.55 -10.77 13.66
C PHE A 171 -7.28 -10.69 12.81
N LYS A 172 -7.13 -11.57 11.81
CA LYS A 172 -6.00 -11.52 10.88
C LYS A 172 -5.95 -10.20 10.11
N TYR A 173 -7.10 -9.68 9.69
CA TYR A 173 -7.16 -8.44 8.90
C TYR A 173 -7.18 -7.16 9.75
N LEU A 174 -7.62 -7.22 11.01
CA LEU A 174 -7.63 -6.09 11.94
C LEU A 174 -6.35 -5.95 12.77
N ASN A 175 -5.60 -7.03 12.99
CA ASN A 175 -4.48 -7.09 13.92
C ASN A 175 -3.13 -7.29 13.21
N THR A 176 -2.18 -6.38 13.36
CA THR A 176 -0.89 -6.36 12.62
C THR A 176 0.26 -7.11 13.31
N LYS A 177 0.00 -7.91 14.35
CA LYS A 177 1.06 -8.51 15.19
C LYS A 177 1.06 -10.03 15.33
N GLY A 178 0.08 -10.74 14.74
CA GLY A 178 -0.06 -12.20 14.89
C GLY A 178 -0.20 -12.94 13.56
N ASN A 179 0.52 -14.05 13.41
CA ASN A 179 0.33 -15.01 12.33
C ASN A 179 -0.80 -15.98 12.69
N ILE A 180 -1.92 -15.92 11.98
CA ILE A 180 -3.07 -16.80 12.19
C ILE A 180 -3.13 -17.87 11.10
N TYR A 181 -3.13 -19.14 11.51
CA TYR A 181 -3.32 -20.31 10.66
C TYR A 181 -4.66 -20.96 10.95
N LEU A 182 -5.30 -21.43 9.90
CA LEU A 182 -6.57 -22.13 9.98
C LEU A 182 -6.37 -23.56 9.50
N THR A 183 -6.87 -24.53 10.27
CA THR A 183 -6.78 -25.95 9.91
C THR A 183 -8.13 -26.64 9.95
N TYR A 184 -8.20 -27.71 9.16
CA TYR A 184 -9.31 -28.65 9.14
C TYR A 184 -8.78 -30.05 8.88
N ILE A 185 -9.18 -31.05 9.66
CA ILE A 185 -8.88 -32.45 9.39
C ILE A 185 -10.01 -33.00 8.51
N SER A 186 -9.70 -33.22 7.25
CA SER A 186 -10.61 -33.90 6.33
C SER A 186 -10.55 -35.40 6.58
N TYR A 187 -11.70 -35.94 6.96
CA TYR A 187 -11.90 -37.37 7.01
C TYR A 187 -11.76 -37.99 5.61
N GLY A 188 -11.21 -39.20 5.56
CA GLY A 188 -11.25 -40.05 4.38
C GLY A 188 -12.64 -40.69 4.16
N PRO A 189 -12.71 -41.77 3.37
CA PRO A 189 -13.93 -42.56 3.25
C PRO A 189 -14.42 -43.03 4.62
N MET A 190 -15.73 -43.03 4.81
CA MET A 190 -16.38 -43.52 6.02
C MET A 190 -16.68 -45.01 5.87
N ASP A 191 -16.47 -45.79 6.93
CA ASP A 191 -16.97 -47.17 6.99
C ASP A 191 -18.50 -47.15 7.07
N SER A 192 -19.16 -47.95 6.21
CA SER A 192 -20.61 -47.95 6.06
C SER A 192 -21.35 -48.57 7.25
N GLU A 193 -20.72 -49.45 8.02
CA GLU A 193 -21.36 -50.16 9.13
C GLU A 193 -21.38 -49.29 10.39
N ILE A 194 -20.22 -48.75 10.77
CA ILE A 194 -20.09 -47.97 12.01
C ILE A 194 -20.20 -46.47 11.80
N ARG A 195 -20.25 -46.00 10.54
CA ARG A 195 -20.28 -44.57 10.15
C ARG A 195 -19.14 -43.78 10.80
N GLU A 196 -17.94 -44.36 10.81
CA GLU A 196 -16.72 -43.70 11.29
C GLU A 196 -15.65 -43.65 10.20
N PRO A 197 -14.70 -42.69 10.26
CA PRO A 197 -13.63 -42.57 9.28
C PRO A 197 -12.74 -43.81 9.27
N ILE A 198 -12.33 -44.25 8.07
CA ILE A 198 -11.31 -45.29 7.94
C ILE A 198 -9.97 -44.73 8.45
N PRO A 199 -9.30 -45.40 9.42
CA PRO A 199 -8.06 -44.91 10.01
C PRO A 199 -6.96 -44.67 8.98
N CYS A 200 -6.18 -43.62 9.19
CA CYS A 200 -5.05 -43.24 8.33
C CYS A 200 -5.43 -42.84 6.90
N GLU A 201 -6.72 -42.59 6.60
CA GLU A 201 -7.15 -41.91 5.37
C GLU A 201 -7.31 -40.39 5.58
N ASP A 202 -7.31 -39.94 6.84
CA ASP A 202 -7.43 -38.53 7.22
C ASP A 202 -6.29 -37.67 6.67
N LYS A 203 -6.60 -36.40 6.40
CA LYS A 203 -5.65 -35.40 5.93
C LYS A 203 -5.83 -34.09 6.70
N LEU A 204 -4.75 -33.59 7.28
CA LEU A 204 -4.68 -32.22 7.78
C LEU A 204 -4.63 -31.25 6.59
N ILE A 205 -5.62 -30.37 6.51
CA ILE A 205 -5.73 -29.30 5.52
C ILE A 205 -5.44 -27.97 6.20
N PHE A 206 -4.58 -27.16 5.58
CA PHE A 206 -4.39 -25.77 5.95
C PHE A 206 -5.25 -24.91 5.03
N ILE A 207 -6.13 -24.13 5.63
CA ILE A 207 -7.05 -23.25 4.89
C ILE A 207 -6.24 -22.03 4.45
N GLY A 208 -6.20 -21.80 3.13
CA GLY A 208 -5.52 -20.66 2.52
C GLY A 208 -6.18 -19.32 2.90
N ASP A 209 -5.46 -18.21 2.69
CA ASP A 209 -6.04 -16.89 2.91
C ASP A 209 -6.92 -16.52 1.70
N PRO A 210 -8.20 -16.12 1.89
CA PRO A 210 -9.03 -15.64 0.79
C PRO A 210 -8.36 -14.53 -0.04
N LEU A 211 -7.52 -13.68 0.56
CA LEU A 211 -6.76 -12.64 -0.14
C LEU A 211 -5.80 -13.19 -1.20
N GLU A 212 -5.31 -14.43 -1.07
CA GLU A 212 -4.49 -15.08 -2.10
C GLU A 212 -5.30 -15.40 -3.37
N ILE A 213 -6.62 -15.56 -3.23
CA ILE A 213 -7.53 -15.95 -4.33
C ILE A 213 -8.11 -14.70 -4.99
N ILE A 214 -8.33 -13.63 -4.22
CA ILE A 214 -8.93 -12.37 -4.71
C ILE A 214 -7.89 -11.28 -4.96
N ASP A 215 -6.61 -11.65 -5.13
CA ASP A 215 -5.50 -10.72 -5.32
C ASP A 215 -5.73 -9.77 -6.50
N ASP A 216 -6.24 -10.25 -7.64
CA ASP A 216 -6.66 -9.44 -8.79
C ASP A 216 -7.59 -8.27 -8.41
N MET A 217 -8.60 -8.55 -7.58
CA MET A 217 -9.57 -7.55 -7.13
C MET A 217 -8.91 -6.53 -6.20
N VAL A 218 -8.04 -6.99 -5.31
CA VAL A 218 -7.31 -6.14 -4.36
C VAL A 218 -6.29 -5.25 -5.09
N ILE A 219 -5.57 -5.79 -6.08
CA ILE A 219 -4.62 -5.03 -6.91
C ILE A 219 -5.36 -3.95 -7.69
N THR A 220 -6.49 -4.30 -8.33
CA THR A 220 -7.33 -3.33 -9.05
C THR A 220 -7.77 -2.20 -8.12
N LYS A 221 -8.26 -2.54 -6.92
CA LYS A 221 -8.67 -1.54 -5.93
C LYS A 221 -7.50 -0.68 -5.45
N ALA A 222 -6.32 -1.25 -5.24
CA ALA A 222 -5.13 -0.52 -4.82
C ALA A 222 -4.66 0.45 -5.91
N LEU A 223 -4.69 0.07 -7.19
CA LEU A 223 -4.41 0.97 -8.31
C LEU A 223 -5.43 2.11 -8.41
N ASP A 224 -6.71 1.84 -8.17
CA ASP A 224 -7.73 2.90 -8.13
C ASP A 224 -7.51 3.87 -6.97
N LEU A 225 -7.06 3.38 -5.81
CA LEU A 225 -6.64 4.23 -4.69
C LEU A 225 -5.42 5.09 -5.05
N MET A 226 -4.42 4.54 -5.73
CA MET A 226 -3.27 5.33 -6.23
C MET A 226 -3.75 6.42 -7.20
N LYS A 227 -4.64 6.09 -8.16
CA LYS A 227 -5.22 7.08 -9.09
C LYS A 227 -5.99 8.16 -8.35
N ALA A 228 -6.67 7.81 -7.26
CA ALA A 228 -7.35 8.74 -6.36
C ALA A 228 -6.39 9.52 -5.45
N GLY A 229 -5.08 9.24 -5.45
CA GLY A 229 -4.07 9.87 -4.59
C GLY A 229 -4.01 9.30 -3.16
N ASN A 230 -4.75 8.23 -2.89
CA ASN A 230 -4.81 7.54 -1.59
C ASN A 230 -3.70 6.48 -1.51
N TYR A 231 -2.45 6.92 -1.66
CA TYR A 231 -1.28 6.05 -1.75
C TYR A 231 -1.04 5.24 -0.46
N ASP A 232 -1.31 5.82 0.72
CA ASP A 232 -1.13 5.13 2.00
C ASP A 232 -2.05 3.91 2.13
N ASP A 233 -3.30 4.03 1.68
CA ASP A 233 -4.25 2.92 1.73
C ASP A 233 -3.94 1.87 0.65
N ALA A 234 -3.49 2.29 -0.54
CA ALA A 234 -2.99 1.37 -1.56
C ALA A 234 -1.79 0.56 -1.05
N SER A 235 -0.83 1.22 -0.39
CA SER A 235 0.34 0.56 0.19
C SER A 235 -0.04 -0.50 1.23
N LYS A 236 -1.03 -0.20 2.09
CA LYS A 236 -1.56 -1.16 3.08
C LYS A 236 -2.20 -2.38 2.42
N LEU A 237 -2.96 -2.20 1.34
CA LEU A 237 -3.56 -3.32 0.60
C LEU A 237 -2.49 -4.22 -0.01
N PHE A 238 -1.49 -3.64 -0.68
CA PHE A 238 -0.38 -4.41 -1.23
C PHE A 238 0.45 -5.12 -0.14
N SER A 239 0.68 -4.47 1.01
CA SER A 239 1.36 -5.12 2.15
C SER A 239 0.58 -6.32 2.65
N ARG A 240 -0.75 -6.21 2.78
CA ARG A 240 -1.60 -7.33 3.20
C ARG A 240 -1.57 -8.49 2.22
N LEU A 241 -1.55 -8.22 0.91
CA LEU A 241 -1.37 -9.28 -0.10
C LEU A 241 -0.01 -9.96 0.04
N SER A 242 1.05 -9.17 0.26
CA SER A 242 2.40 -9.69 0.49
C SER A 242 2.46 -10.62 1.71
N ASP A 243 1.75 -10.28 2.78
CA ASP A 243 1.72 -11.06 4.03
C ASP A 243 0.80 -12.29 3.93
N ALA A 244 -0.27 -12.19 3.14
CA ALA A 244 -1.23 -13.27 2.95
C ALA A 244 -0.67 -14.39 2.06
N THR A 245 0.18 -14.05 1.09
CA THR A 245 0.66 -15.01 0.10
C THR A 245 1.80 -15.90 0.59
N SER A 246 1.70 -17.18 0.25
CA SER A 246 2.71 -18.20 0.46
C SER A 246 3.70 -18.33 -0.70
N SER A 247 3.45 -17.66 -1.83
CA SER A 247 4.40 -17.60 -2.95
C SER A 247 5.44 -16.50 -2.72
N TYR A 248 6.72 -16.88 -2.69
CA TYR A 248 7.83 -15.94 -2.55
C TYR A 248 7.84 -14.89 -3.68
N GLU A 249 7.57 -15.32 -4.91
CA GLU A 249 7.51 -14.43 -6.08
C GLU A 249 6.36 -13.43 -5.95
N ARG A 250 5.13 -13.90 -5.66
CA ARG A 250 3.97 -13.00 -5.48
C ARG A 250 4.18 -12.04 -4.32
N SER A 251 4.73 -12.53 -3.19
CA SER A 251 5.09 -11.68 -2.05
C SER A 251 6.08 -10.60 -2.45
N GLY A 252 7.10 -10.93 -3.24
CA GLY A 252 8.05 -9.97 -3.81
C GLY A 252 7.37 -8.87 -4.65
N ILE A 253 6.43 -9.25 -5.52
CA ILE A 253 5.67 -8.31 -6.36
C ILE A 253 4.82 -7.38 -5.50
N TYR A 254 4.04 -7.92 -4.57
CA TYR A 254 3.17 -7.15 -3.70
C TYR A 254 3.97 -6.21 -2.79
N SER A 255 5.09 -6.69 -2.25
CA SER A 255 6.02 -5.87 -1.48
C SER A 255 6.59 -4.73 -2.32
N PHE A 256 6.97 -4.99 -3.57
CA PHE A 256 7.46 -3.95 -4.48
C PHE A 256 6.38 -2.89 -4.75
N LEU A 257 5.15 -3.30 -5.07
CA LEU A 257 4.01 -2.40 -5.31
C LEU A 257 3.65 -1.58 -4.06
N SER A 258 3.71 -2.19 -2.87
CA SER A 258 3.52 -1.50 -1.60
C SER A 258 4.55 -0.37 -1.40
N ASN A 259 5.82 -0.65 -1.71
CA ASN A 259 6.89 0.36 -1.66
C ASN A 259 6.71 1.44 -2.73
N LEU A 260 6.29 1.07 -3.95
CA LEU A 260 6.04 2.01 -5.03
C LEU A 260 4.95 3.02 -4.67
N ALA A 261 3.86 2.57 -4.04
CA ALA A 261 2.83 3.47 -3.52
C ALA A 261 3.40 4.46 -2.48
N VAL A 262 4.28 4.01 -1.57
CA VAL A 262 4.94 4.92 -0.60
C VAL A 262 5.88 5.91 -1.29
N ILE A 263 6.64 5.46 -2.29
CA ILE A 263 7.53 6.33 -3.10
C ILE A 263 6.71 7.43 -3.75
N GLU A 264 5.57 7.10 -4.36
CA GLU A 264 4.73 8.07 -5.02
C GLU A 264 3.97 8.98 -4.04
N ASN A 265 3.64 8.51 -2.84
CA ASN A 265 3.14 9.37 -1.76
C ASN A 265 4.18 10.43 -1.33
N ASN A 266 5.43 10.00 -1.18
CA ASN A 266 6.55 10.90 -0.89
C ASN A 266 6.73 11.92 -2.01
N MET A 267 6.59 11.49 -3.28
CA MET A 267 6.56 12.43 -4.39
C MET A 267 5.41 13.40 -4.20
N GLU A 268 4.17 12.94 -3.97
CA GLU A 268 2.99 13.78 -3.82
C GLU A 268 3.10 14.80 -2.67
N THR A 269 3.94 14.53 -1.67
CA THR A 269 4.21 15.43 -0.53
C THR A 269 5.54 16.21 -0.63
N PHE A 270 6.19 16.21 -1.81
CA PHE A 270 7.46 16.91 -2.10
C PHE A 270 8.69 16.38 -1.35
N HIS A 271 8.60 15.17 -0.77
CA HIS A 271 9.73 14.44 -0.16
C HIS A 271 10.50 13.62 -1.21
N TYR A 272 11.03 14.28 -2.23
CA TYR A 272 11.74 13.69 -3.36
C TYR A 272 13.04 12.94 -2.98
N ILE A 273 13.78 13.36 -1.97
CA ILE A 273 14.99 12.72 -1.45
C ILE A 273 14.62 11.35 -0.85
N ALA A 274 13.53 11.29 -0.08
CA ALA A 274 13.03 10.03 0.47
C ALA A 274 12.56 9.09 -0.65
N ALA A 275 11.76 9.61 -1.59
CA ALA A 275 11.29 8.86 -2.75
C ALA A 275 12.45 8.31 -3.60
N TYR A 276 13.46 9.14 -3.90
CA TYR A 276 14.64 8.76 -4.68
C TYR A 276 15.41 7.62 -4.00
N LYS A 277 15.77 7.78 -2.72
CA LYS A 277 16.53 6.77 -1.97
C LYS A 277 15.77 5.44 -1.86
N MET A 278 14.46 5.51 -1.61
CA MET A 278 13.62 4.32 -1.54
C MET A 278 13.55 3.60 -2.89
N LEU A 279 13.32 4.33 -3.99
CA LEU A 279 13.26 3.72 -5.31
C LEU A 279 14.63 3.13 -5.71
N GLU A 280 15.72 3.86 -5.47
CA GLU A 280 17.10 3.40 -5.71
C GLU A 280 17.36 2.05 -5.03
N ALA A 281 16.98 1.91 -3.75
CA ALA A 281 17.14 0.67 -3.01
C ALA A 281 16.29 -0.49 -3.55
N LYS A 282 15.15 -0.20 -4.21
CA LYS A 282 14.22 -1.20 -4.76
C LYS A 282 14.46 -1.54 -6.23
N LEU A 283 15.29 -0.77 -6.94
CA LEU A 283 15.67 -1.09 -8.32
C LEU A 283 16.38 -2.44 -8.43
N THR A 284 17.12 -2.86 -7.40
CA THR A 284 17.76 -4.19 -7.39
C THR A 284 16.71 -5.30 -7.41
N SER A 285 15.71 -5.25 -6.52
CA SER A 285 14.61 -6.23 -6.52
C SER A 285 13.76 -6.18 -7.80
N LEU A 286 13.65 -5.02 -8.44
CA LEU A 286 12.92 -4.90 -9.71
C LEU A 286 13.60 -5.70 -10.84
N LYS A 287 14.92 -5.91 -10.81
CA LYS A 287 15.61 -6.69 -11.84
C LYS A 287 15.08 -8.12 -11.94
N ASP A 288 14.78 -8.72 -10.79
CA ASP A 288 14.28 -10.09 -10.68
C ASP A 288 12.77 -10.17 -10.99
N LEU A 289 12.06 -9.04 -10.86
CA LEU A 289 10.60 -8.96 -11.05
C LEU A 289 10.19 -8.33 -12.39
N LYS A 290 11.14 -7.86 -13.21
CA LYS A 290 10.87 -7.02 -14.39
C LYS A 290 9.89 -7.66 -15.37
N GLU A 291 10.04 -8.96 -15.64
CA GLU A 291 9.21 -9.68 -16.62
C GLU A 291 7.79 -9.77 -16.11
N LYS A 292 7.63 -10.14 -14.83
CA LYS A 292 6.31 -10.24 -14.20
C LYS A 292 5.61 -8.90 -14.06
N ILE A 293 6.31 -7.84 -13.67
CA ILE A 293 5.77 -6.48 -13.66
C ILE A 293 5.36 -6.04 -15.08
N GLY A 294 6.17 -6.38 -16.09
CA GLY A 294 5.87 -6.12 -17.50
C GLY A 294 4.64 -6.86 -18.01
N GLU A 295 4.46 -8.13 -17.63
CA GLU A 295 3.27 -8.93 -17.94
C GLU A 295 2.02 -8.39 -17.24
N LEU A 296 2.13 -8.06 -15.95
CA LEU A 296 1.00 -7.64 -15.14
C LEU A 296 0.48 -6.25 -15.48
N PHE A 297 1.38 -5.29 -15.70
CA PHE A 297 1.03 -3.87 -15.82
C PHE A 297 1.38 -3.26 -17.18
N GLY A 298 2.04 -4.03 -18.06
CA GLY A 298 2.55 -3.60 -19.35
C GLY A 298 3.97 -3.03 -19.29
N PHE A 299 4.74 -3.25 -20.35
CA PHE A 299 6.12 -2.74 -20.48
C PHE A 299 6.23 -1.20 -20.42
N LYS A 300 5.15 -0.47 -20.73
CA LYS A 300 5.10 0.99 -20.55
C LYS A 300 5.18 1.37 -19.06
N ALA A 301 4.47 0.66 -18.20
CA ALA A 301 4.49 0.89 -16.75
C ALA A 301 5.85 0.52 -16.15
N LEU A 302 6.42 -0.61 -16.58
CA LEU A 302 7.79 -0.98 -16.22
C LEU A 302 8.80 0.10 -16.61
N SER A 303 8.75 0.59 -17.85
CA SER A 303 9.63 1.67 -18.32
C SER A 303 9.41 2.96 -17.51
N GLN A 304 8.17 3.24 -17.09
CA GLN A 304 7.86 4.43 -16.31
C GLN A 304 8.53 4.41 -14.94
N ILE A 305 8.72 3.25 -14.30
CA ILE A 305 9.44 3.16 -13.02
C ILE A 305 10.89 3.66 -13.18
N TYR A 306 11.57 3.30 -14.27
CA TYR A 306 12.93 3.78 -14.54
C TYR A 306 12.97 5.27 -14.86
N LYS A 307 11.99 5.78 -15.63
CA LYS A 307 11.87 7.22 -15.88
C LYS A 307 11.63 8.02 -14.61
N LEU A 308 10.77 7.51 -13.72
CA LEU A 308 10.53 8.10 -12.41
C LEU A 308 11.81 8.16 -11.60
N TYR A 309 12.61 7.09 -11.57
CA TYR A 309 13.92 7.10 -10.92
C TYR A 309 14.85 8.20 -11.47
N ASP A 310 14.97 8.31 -12.79
CA ASP A 310 15.80 9.34 -13.42
C ASP A 310 15.29 10.76 -13.10
N SER A 311 13.97 10.99 -13.13
CA SER A 311 13.39 12.28 -12.78
C SER A 311 13.59 12.62 -11.29
N LEU A 312 13.45 11.62 -10.40
CA LEU A 312 13.63 11.76 -8.96
C LEU A 312 15.05 12.16 -8.60
N ARG A 313 16.05 11.70 -9.35
CA ARG A 313 17.43 12.15 -9.18
C ARG A 313 17.51 13.69 -9.28
N PHE A 314 16.89 14.30 -10.28
CA PHE A 314 16.88 15.75 -10.44
C PHE A 314 16.00 16.46 -9.41
N LEU A 315 14.83 15.89 -9.08
CA LEU A 315 13.92 16.45 -8.07
C LEU A 315 14.52 16.41 -6.66
N SER A 316 15.34 15.40 -6.35
CA SER A 316 16.02 15.30 -5.05
C SER A 316 17.02 16.46 -4.82
N GLU A 317 17.60 17.01 -5.89
CA GLU A 317 18.48 18.19 -5.78
C GLU A 317 17.67 19.46 -5.51
N ILE A 318 16.44 19.58 -6.03
CA ILE A 318 15.62 20.79 -5.80
C ILE A 318 15.06 20.84 -4.38
N GLU A 319 14.76 19.68 -3.76
CA GLU A 319 14.31 19.64 -2.36
C GLU A 319 15.32 20.22 -1.36
N LYS A 320 16.62 20.19 -1.71
CA LYS A 320 17.66 20.84 -0.89
C LYS A 320 17.42 22.35 -0.74
N VAL A 321 16.74 22.98 -1.71
CA VAL A 321 16.32 24.38 -1.61
C VAL A 321 15.17 24.53 -0.62
N PHE A 322 14.19 23.62 -0.63
CA PHE A 322 13.04 23.66 0.27
C PHE A 322 13.46 23.53 1.74
N THR A 323 14.51 22.77 1.99
CA THR A 323 15.09 22.54 3.32
C THR A 323 16.12 23.60 3.73
N GLY A 324 16.38 24.61 2.90
CA GLY A 324 17.36 25.69 3.16
C GLY A 324 18.83 25.26 3.04
N ASN A 325 19.10 24.02 2.61
CA ASN A 325 20.45 23.47 2.46
C ASN A 325 21.16 23.92 1.17
N SER A 326 20.45 24.55 0.24
CA SER A 326 20.98 25.11 -1.00
C SER A 326 20.14 26.31 -1.45
N THR A 327 20.59 27.03 -2.48
CA THR A 327 19.84 28.11 -3.12
C THR A 327 19.43 27.72 -4.54
N LEU A 328 18.40 28.38 -5.08
CA LEU A 328 17.94 28.14 -6.45
C LEU A 328 19.07 28.37 -7.47
N LEU A 329 19.83 29.46 -7.32
CA LEU A 329 20.99 29.75 -8.18
C LEU A 329 22.04 28.64 -8.15
N LYS A 330 22.36 28.09 -6.97
CA LYS A 330 23.35 27.00 -6.84
C LYS A 330 22.88 25.72 -7.50
N VAL A 331 21.61 25.35 -7.31
CA VAL A 331 21.03 24.16 -7.96
C VAL A 331 20.97 24.34 -9.46
N ALA A 332 20.52 25.50 -9.93
CA ALA A 332 20.41 25.83 -11.35
C ALA A 332 21.77 25.79 -12.06
N ALA A 333 22.81 26.35 -11.44
CA ALA A 333 24.17 26.33 -11.99
C ALA A 333 24.74 24.90 -12.14
N LYS A 334 24.35 23.97 -11.27
CA LYS A 334 24.87 22.59 -11.25
C LYS A 334 24.03 21.63 -12.10
N THR A 335 22.72 21.68 -11.97
CA THR A 335 21.78 20.71 -12.53
C THR A 335 20.54 21.43 -13.05
N PRO A 336 20.63 22.02 -14.26
CA PRO A 336 19.62 22.96 -14.69
C PRO A 336 18.24 22.34 -14.90
N GLN A 337 18.24 21.05 -15.23
CA GLN A 337 17.05 20.23 -15.44
C GLN A 337 16.19 20.09 -14.17
N SER A 338 16.74 20.26 -12.97
CA SER A 338 15.98 20.13 -11.72
C SER A 338 14.79 21.08 -11.63
N LEU A 339 14.93 22.31 -12.12
CA LEU A 339 13.82 23.27 -12.17
C LEU A 339 12.77 22.85 -13.20
N LEU A 340 13.20 22.33 -14.35
CA LEU A 340 12.30 21.87 -15.41
C LEU A 340 11.50 20.62 -14.99
N TYR A 341 12.14 19.68 -14.28
CA TYR A 341 11.45 18.52 -13.71
C TYR A 341 10.46 18.93 -12.61
N LEU A 342 10.78 19.93 -11.79
CA LEU A 342 9.82 20.47 -10.82
C LEU A 342 8.60 21.06 -11.53
N ILE A 343 8.80 21.86 -12.58
CA ILE A 343 7.69 22.40 -13.38
C ILE A 343 6.85 21.27 -13.99
N ALA A 344 7.49 20.23 -14.53
CA ALA A 344 6.81 19.07 -15.08
C ALA A 344 5.97 18.31 -14.04
N ASP A 345 6.50 18.07 -12.82
CA ASP A 345 5.77 17.41 -11.73
C ASP A 345 4.58 18.27 -11.28
N LEU A 346 4.73 19.61 -11.17
CA LEU A 346 3.63 20.53 -10.85
C LEU A 346 2.51 20.49 -11.91
N ILE A 347 2.86 20.47 -13.21
CA ILE A 347 1.89 20.36 -14.29
C ILE A 347 1.17 19.01 -14.25
N ASN A 348 1.90 17.90 -14.09
CA ASN A 348 1.30 16.58 -14.01
C ASN A 348 0.37 16.41 -12.80
N ARG A 349 0.69 17.06 -11.67
CA ARG A 349 -0.23 17.13 -10.52
C ARG A 349 -1.50 17.89 -10.85
N ALA A 350 -1.38 19.06 -11.46
CA ALA A 350 -2.55 19.85 -11.87
C ALA A 350 -3.47 19.02 -12.78
N LEU A 351 -2.89 18.31 -13.75
CA LEU A 351 -3.62 17.40 -14.64
C LEU A 351 -4.29 16.24 -13.88
N ARG A 352 -3.63 15.65 -12.87
CA ARG A 352 -4.24 14.60 -12.03
C ARG A 352 -5.40 15.14 -11.19
N LEU A 353 -5.27 16.35 -10.65
CA LEU A 353 -6.32 17.00 -9.85
C LEU A 353 -7.52 17.39 -10.70
N GLU A 354 -7.30 17.85 -11.95
CA GLU A 354 -8.41 18.07 -12.88
C GLU A 354 -9.22 16.79 -13.15
N LYS A 355 -8.55 15.64 -13.31
CA LYS A 355 -9.24 14.34 -13.47
C LYS A 355 -10.06 13.92 -12.24
N LYS A 356 -9.78 14.52 -11.07
CA LYS A 356 -10.51 14.30 -9.81
C LYS A 356 -11.54 15.39 -9.52
N ASP A 357 -11.79 16.27 -10.48
CA ASP A 357 -12.65 17.45 -10.32
C ASP A 357 -12.17 18.46 -9.24
N GLU A 358 -10.89 18.38 -8.84
CA GLU A 358 -10.25 19.29 -7.87
C GLU A 358 -9.68 20.54 -8.57
N TYR A 359 -10.51 21.19 -9.37
CA TYR A 359 -10.13 22.28 -10.29
C TYR A 359 -9.47 23.49 -9.60
N LEU A 360 -9.88 23.78 -8.37
CA LEU A 360 -9.34 24.91 -7.62
C LEU A 360 -7.87 24.71 -7.25
N ILE A 361 -7.53 23.48 -6.84
CA ILE A 361 -6.16 23.12 -6.46
C ILE A 361 -5.32 22.94 -7.73
N ALA A 362 -5.90 22.37 -8.80
CA ALA A 362 -5.25 22.32 -10.11
C ALA A 362 -4.82 23.71 -10.60
N ALA A 363 -5.68 24.73 -10.47
CA ALA A 363 -5.35 26.11 -10.80
C ALA A 363 -4.14 26.65 -10.03
N LEU A 364 -4.01 26.31 -8.73
CA LEU A 364 -2.85 26.72 -7.92
C LEU A 364 -1.55 26.08 -8.43
N TYR A 365 -1.60 24.82 -8.85
CA TYR A 365 -0.44 24.14 -9.41
C TYR A 365 -0.05 24.68 -10.78
N TYR A 366 -1.00 24.98 -11.67
CA TYR A 366 -0.67 25.67 -12.93
C TYR A 366 -0.10 27.06 -12.69
N TYR A 367 -0.67 27.83 -11.76
CA TYR A 367 -0.13 29.12 -11.37
C TYR A 367 1.33 28.98 -10.90
N ARG A 368 1.60 28.03 -10.00
CA ARG A 368 2.95 27.83 -9.46
C ARG A 368 3.92 27.35 -10.54
N ALA A 369 3.48 26.49 -11.45
CA ALA A 369 4.27 26.06 -12.60
C ALA A 369 4.62 27.23 -13.54
N LEU A 370 3.66 28.11 -13.85
CA LEU A 370 3.88 29.30 -14.67
C LEU A 370 4.79 30.34 -13.99
N GLU A 371 4.62 30.55 -12.69
CA GLU A 371 5.56 31.36 -11.90
C GLU A 371 6.97 30.78 -11.98
N MET A 372 7.09 29.45 -11.79
CA MET A 372 8.37 28.78 -11.87
C MET A 372 9.00 28.85 -13.26
N CYS A 373 8.20 28.86 -14.34
CA CYS A 373 8.67 29.13 -15.69
C CYS A 373 9.42 30.48 -15.77
N PHE A 374 8.78 31.58 -15.36
CA PHE A 374 9.42 32.90 -15.42
C PHE A 374 10.60 33.04 -14.47
N GLN A 375 10.48 32.51 -13.25
CA GLN A 375 11.58 32.48 -12.29
C GLN A 375 12.78 31.69 -12.83
N THR A 376 12.54 30.58 -13.53
CA THR A 376 13.59 29.77 -14.16
C THR A 376 14.32 30.54 -15.26
N LEU A 377 13.61 31.32 -16.09
CA LEU A 377 14.25 32.19 -17.08
C LEU A 377 15.13 33.26 -16.44
N LEU A 378 14.63 33.92 -15.38
CA LEU A 378 15.40 34.92 -14.63
C LEU A 378 16.69 34.34 -14.06
N ILE A 379 16.62 33.13 -13.50
CA ILE A 379 17.76 32.42 -12.93
C ILE A 379 18.79 32.11 -14.02
N TYR A 380 18.39 31.51 -15.15
CA TYR A 380 19.36 31.04 -16.14
C TYR A 380 19.92 32.14 -17.03
N LYS A 381 19.05 33.01 -17.54
CA LYS A 381 19.42 33.97 -18.57
C LYS A 381 19.91 35.28 -18.00
N TYR A 382 19.54 35.57 -16.75
CA TYR A 382 19.78 36.85 -16.09
C TYR A 382 20.46 36.72 -14.73
N SER A 383 20.77 35.50 -14.26
CA SER A 383 21.40 35.25 -12.95
C SER A 383 20.69 35.90 -11.76
N ILE A 384 19.37 36.09 -11.85
CA ILE A 384 18.56 36.71 -10.80
C ILE A 384 17.95 35.63 -9.91
N ASP A 385 18.16 35.72 -8.60
CA ASP A 385 17.40 34.95 -7.61
C ASP A 385 16.04 35.64 -7.37
N PRO A 386 14.90 34.97 -7.65
CA PRO A 386 13.58 35.55 -7.39
C PRO A 386 13.31 35.90 -5.92
N SER A 387 14.01 35.27 -4.97
CA SER A 387 13.81 35.49 -3.54
C SER A 387 14.62 36.65 -2.97
N ASP A 388 15.69 37.05 -3.66
CA ASP A 388 16.59 38.14 -3.30
C ASP A 388 17.29 38.69 -4.57
N PRO A 389 16.57 39.48 -5.40
CA PRO A 389 17.08 39.93 -6.70
C PRO A 389 18.22 40.95 -6.57
N ASP A 390 19.39 40.62 -7.10
CA ASP A 390 20.52 41.56 -7.22
C ASP A 390 20.43 42.39 -8.51
N TYR A 391 19.65 43.47 -8.46
CA TYR A 391 19.47 44.37 -9.60
C TYR A 391 20.74 45.12 -9.97
N GLU A 392 21.60 45.45 -9.00
CA GLU A 392 22.86 46.17 -9.24
C GLU A 392 23.82 45.32 -10.09
N ARG A 393 23.90 44.04 -9.81
CA ARG A 393 24.64 43.10 -10.66
C ARG A 393 24.02 42.98 -12.05
N LEU A 394 22.70 42.82 -12.13
CA LEU A 394 22.00 42.67 -13.42
C LEU A 394 22.25 43.85 -14.35
N VAL A 395 22.13 45.08 -13.84
CA VAL A 395 22.29 46.29 -14.68
C VAL A 395 23.72 46.46 -15.17
N LYS A 396 24.72 46.07 -14.35
CA LYS A 396 26.13 46.01 -14.78
C LYS A 396 26.34 44.99 -15.89
N GLU A 397 25.83 43.76 -15.73
CA GLU A 397 25.94 42.71 -16.76
C GLU A 397 25.23 43.07 -18.07
N ARG A 398 24.16 43.87 -18.00
CA ARG A 398 23.38 44.34 -19.15
C ARG A 398 23.81 45.70 -19.69
N ASN A 399 24.87 46.30 -19.15
CA ASN A 399 25.36 47.62 -19.53
C ASN A 399 24.24 48.69 -19.55
N MET A 400 23.43 48.71 -18.49
CA MET A 400 22.35 49.68 -18.29
C MET A 400 22.44 50.30 -16.89
N SER A 401 21.70 51.39 -16.66
CA SER A 401 21.61 51.99 -15.33
C SER A 401 20.43 51.42 -14.53
N ILE A 402 20.53 51.47 -13.19
CA ILE A 402 19.41 51.08 -12.31
C ILE A 402 18.15 51.92 -12.56
N SER A 403 18.32 53.21 -12.85
CA SER A 403 17.24 54.12 -13.21
C SER A 403 16.56 53.72 -14.51
N GLU A 404 17.33 53.25 -15.50
CA GLU A 404 16.79 52.75 -16.76
C GLU A 404 15.99 51.46 -16.57
N LEU A 405 16.52 50.48 -15.82
CA LEU A 405 15.79 49.25 -15.52
C LEU A 405 14.49 49.56 -14.77
N ARG A 406 14.55 50.43 -13.75
CA ARG A 406 13.37 50.87 -13.00
C ARG A 406 12.35 51.51 -13.93
N HIS A 407 12.78 52.43 -14.81
CA HIS A 407 11.89 53.08 -15.77
C HIS A 407 11.20 52.06 -16.69
N ARG A 408 11.94 51.09 -17.24
CA ARG A 408 11.37 50.04 -18.09
C ARG A 408 10.39 49.15 -17.35
N PHE A 409 10.74 48.70 -16.14
CA PHE A 409 9.84 47.90 -15.31
C PHE A 409 8.53 48.63 -14.98
N LEU A 410 8.62 49.90 -14.61
CA LEU A 410 7.45 50.74 -14.32
C LEU A 410 6.58 50.96 -15.56
N ALA A 411 7.19 51.16 -16.73
CA ALA A 411 6.45 51.27 -17.98
C ALA A 411 5.69 49.98 -18.33
N GLU A 412 6.32 48.82 -18.17
CA GLU A 412 5.65 47.51 -18.34
C GLU A 412 4.51 47.34 -17.31
N SER A 413 4.72 47.74 -16.05
CA SER A 413 3.69 47.69 -15.00
C SER A 413 2.49 48.59 -15.31
N GLU A 414 2.72 49.78 -15.86
CA GLU A 414 1.67 50.70 -16.28
C GLU A 414 0.89 50.13 -17.46
N GLN A 415 1.58 49.60 -18.48
CA GLN A 415 0.94 48.96 -19.63
C GLN A 415 0.10 47.74 -19.22
N PHE A 416 0.64 46.90 -18.33
CA PHE A 416 -0.08 45.77 -17.77
C PHE A 416 -1.36 46.22 -17.06
N SER A 417 -1.25 47.19 -16.14
CA SER A 417 -2.38 47.76 -15.40
C SER A 417 -3.46 48.33 -16.34
N LYS A 418 -3.04 49.06 -17.37
CA LYS A 418 -3.94 49.62 -18.40
C LYS A 418 -4.63 48.54 -19.21
N ALA A 419 -3.93 47.47 -19.57
CA ALA A 419 -4.49 46.37 -20.36
C ALA A 419 -5.54 45.56 -19.59
N ILE A 420 -5.40 45.44 -18.27
CA ILE A 420 -6.30 44.65 -17.42
C ILE A 420 -7.38 45.49 -16.73
N GLY A 421 -7.28 46.82 -16.80
CA GLY A 421 -8.25 47.74 -16.20
C GLY A 421 -8.15 47.88 -14.68
N GLU A 422 -7.07 47.41 -14.06
CA GLU A 422 -6.82 47.53 -12.62
C GLU A 422 -5.95 48.75 -12.30
N ARG A 423 -6.23 49.42 -11.18
CA ARG A 423 -5.42 50.55 -10.68
C ARG A 423 -4.44 50.05 -9.63
N GLY A 424 -3.15 50.00 -9.97
CA GLY A 424 -2.10 49.55 -9.06
C GLY A 424 -0.72 49.72 -9.64
N ILE A 425 -0.26 50.96 -9.82
CA ILE A 425 1.08 51.23 -10.36
C ILE A 425 2.11 50.85 -9.29
N LYS A 426 2.96 49.87 -9.60
CA LYS A 426 4.16 49.58 -8.78
C LYS A 426 5.01 50.85 -8.72
N LYS A 427 5.63 51.15 -7.58
CA LYS A 427 6.47 52.36 -7.45
C LYS A 427 7.96 52.08 -7.58
N GLU A 428 8.35 50.82 -7.35
CA GLU A 428 9.74 50.39 -7.19
C GLU A 428 9.94 48.97 -7.73
N LEU A 429 11.21 48.62 -7.94
CA LEU A 429 11.60 47.24 -8.23
C LEU A 429 11.31 46.36 -7.01
N PRO A 430 10.68 45.19 -7.18
CA PRO A 430 10.29 44.34 -6.04
C PRO A 430 11.50 43.73 -5.33
N SER A 431 11.47 43.64 -4.00
CA SER A 431 12.48 42.90 -3.22
C SER A 431 12.33 41.38 -3.33
N LYS A 432 11.17 40.90 -3.79
CA LYS A 432 10.90 39.50 -4.14
C LYS A 432 10.04 39.45 -5.38
N LEU A 433 10.27 38.47 -6.26
CA LEU A 433 9.59 38.36 -7.54
C LEU A 433 8.49 37.30 -7.51
N SER A 434 7.24 37.76 -7.43
CA SER A 434 6.05 36.94 -7.73
C SER A 434 5.91 36.66 -9.23
N LEU A 435 4.96 35.83 -9.65
CA LEU A 435 4.67 35.54 -11.06
C LEU A 435 4.57 36.80 -11.93
N VAL A 436 3.76 37.77 -11.51
CA VAL A 436 3.57 39.01 -12.27
C VAL A 436 4.84 39.85 -12.27
N ASP A 437 5.51 39.97 -11.12
CA ASP A 437 6.76 40.72 -11.00
C ASP A 437 7.87 40.10 -11.87
N SER A 438 8.00 38.77 -11.88
CA SER A 438 8.93 38.03 -12.73
C SER A 438 8.65 38.26 -14.21
N TYR A 439 7.37 38.18 -14.61
CA TYR A 439 6.95 38.43 -15.98
C TYR A 439 7.27 39.87 -16.44
N LEU A 440 6.91 40.87 -15.62
CA LEU A 440 7.17 42.28 -15.94
C LEU A 440 8.67 42.58 -16.01
N LEU A 441 9.47 42.00 -15.10
CA LEU A 441 10.92 42.13 -15.14
C LEU A 441 11.50 41.52 -16.43
N LEU A 442 11.08 40.31 -16.82
CA LEU A 442 11.52 39.68 -18.07
C LEU A 442 11.18 40.54 -19.30
N ARG A 443 9.97 41.11 -19.36
CA ARG A 443 9.58 42.02 -20.45
C ARG A 443 10.37 43.31 -20.48
N SER A 444 10.67 43.88 -19.31
CA SER A 444 11.55 45.07 -19.21
C SER A 444 12.97 44.80 -19.72
N LEU A 445 13.38 43.53 -19.70
CA LEU A 445 14.63 43.01 -20.23
C LEU A 445 14.51 42.52 -21.69
N ASN A 446 13.37 42.78 -22.34
CA ASN A 446 13.01 42.34 -23.69
C ASN A 446 13.14 40.83 -23.91
N ASP A 447 12.82 40.01 -22.91
CA ASP A 447 12.86 38.56 -23.05
C ASP A 447 11.82 38.07 -24.09
N PRO A 448 12.21 37.31 -25.13
CA PRO A 448 11.29 36.87 -26.18
C PRO A 448 10.14 36.00 -25.68
N ILE A 449 10.37 35.14 -24.68
CA ILE A 449 9.35 34.22 -24.19
C ILE A 449 8.29 34.99 -23.40
N ALA A 450 8.72 35.89 -22.52
CA ALA A 450 7.79 36.76 -21.80
C ALA A 450 7.05 37.73 -22.75
N ASN A 451 7.75 38.26 -23.77
CA ASN A 451 7.15 39.16 -24.75
C ASN A 451 6.06 38.51 -25.61
N ASN A 452 6.17 37.20 -25.86
CA ASN A 452 5.18 36.41 -26.60
C ASN A 452 3.91 36.08 -25.80
N ILE A 453 3.88 36.34 -24.49
CA ILE A 453 2.69 36.19 -23.66
C ILE A 453 2.07 37.58 -23.47
N GLY A 454 0.82 37.75 -23.90
CA GLY A 454 0.13 39.04 -23.79
C GLY A 454 -0.32 39.35 -22.37
N TYR A 455 -0.47 40.64 -22.03
CA TYR A 455 -0.91 41.07 -20.70
C TYR A 455 -2.28 40.49 -20.30
N THR A 456 -3.25 40.59 -21.21
CA THR A 456 -4.63 40.09 -20.99
C THR A 456 -4.69 38.57 -20.94
N GLU A 457 -3.83 37.88 -21.70
CA GLU A 457 -3.72 36.42 -21.66
C GLU A 457 -3.17 35.94 -20.32
N LEU A 458 -2.11 36.58 -19.83
CA LEU A 458 -1.57 36.29 -18.51
C LEU A 458 -2.63 36.53 -17.44
N TYR A 459 -3.24 37.72 -17.45
CA TYR A 459 -4.24 38.11 -16.45
C TYR A 459 -5.49 37.24 -16.46
N GLY A 460 -6.00 36.86 -17.64
CA GLY A 460 -7.14 35.96 -17.75
C GLY A 460 -6.90 34.58 -17.10
N GLY A 461 -5.65 34.10 -17.09
CA GLY A 461 -5.27 32.92 -16.32
C GLY A 461 -5.19 33.19 -14.80
N LEU A 462 -4.72 34.39 -14.42
CA LEU A 462 -4.57 34.83 -13.02
C LEU A 462 -5.90 35.12 -12.31
N GLU A 463 -6.95 35.53 -13.04
CA GLU A 463 -8.28 35.71 -12.47
C GLU A 463 -8.74 34.46 -11.72
N THR A 464 -8.43 33.27 -12.24
CA THR A 464 -8.69 31.97 -11.60
C THR A 464 -8.19 31.93 -10.16
N ARG A 465 -7.04 32.54 -9.86
CA ARG A 465 -6.45 32.63 -8.50
C ARG A 465 -7.07 33.78 -7.70
N ASN A 466 -7.19 34.96 -8.32
CA ASN A 466 -7.63 36.18 -7.62
C ASN A 466 -9.08 36.09 -7.13
N VAL A 467 -9.94 35.39 -7.87
CA VAL A 467 -11.32 35.15 -7.44
C VAL A 467 -11.49 33.81 -6.72
N SER A 468 -10.46 32.97 -6.62
CA SER A 468 -10.53 31.64 -5.98
C SER A 468 -10.69 31.74 -4.47
N LEU A 469 -11.52 30.84 -3.92
CA LEU A 469 -11.77 30.67 -2.49
C LEU A 469 -10.48 30.45 -1.66
N LEU A 470 -9.46 29.80 -2.21
CA LEU A 470 -8.26 29.41 -1.46
C LEU A 470 -7.19 30.51 -1.37
N VAL A 471 -7.37 31.65 -2.05
CA VAL A 471 -6.35 32.70 -2.08
C VAL A 471 -6.93 34.06 -1.72
N HIS A 472 -7.76 34.64 -2.59
CA HIS A 472 -8.18 36.05 -2.46
C HIS A 472 -9.67 36.32 -2.79
N GLY A 473 -10.47 35.33 -3.19
CA GLY A 473 -11.90 35.52 -3.56
C GLY A 473 -12.86 34.47 -3.01
N PHE A 474 -14.03 34.31 -3.66
CA PHE A 474 -15.10 33.37 -3.24
C PHE A 474 -15.65 32.50 -4.40
N ARG A 475 -15.07 32.60 -5.61
CA ARG A 475 -15.44 31.78 -6.77
C ARG A 475 -14.94 30.35 -6.57
N VAL A 476 -15.84 29.40 -6.75
CA VAL A 476 -15.53 27.97 -6.83
C VAL A 476 -15.56 27.56 -8.30
N ILE A 477 -14.49 26.92 -8.75
CA ILE A 477 -14.43 26.34 -10.09
C ILE A 477 -15.01 24.94 -10.02
N ARG A 478 -16.07 24.67 -10.79
CA ARG A 478 -16.81 23.40 -10.75
C ARG A 478 -16.81 22.63 -12.07
N ASP A 479 -16.20 23.18 -13.11
CA ASP A 479 -16.23 22.60 -14.46
C ASP A 479 -14.82 22.67 -15.06
N SER A 480 -14.34 21.54 -15.59
CA SER A 480 -13.09 21.45 -16.35
C SER A 480 -13.07 22.38 -17.57
N ARG A 481 -14.23 22.80 -18.08
CA ARG A 481 -14.35 23.74 -19.22
C ARG A 481 -14.30 25.21 -18.80
N ASP A 482 -14.01 25.51 -17.52
CA ASP A 482 -13.79 26.90 -17.08
C ASP A 482 -12.71 27.56 -17.94
N LYS A 483 -13.09 28.66 -18.58
CA LYS A 483 -12.24 29.35 -19.57
C LYS A 483 -10.96 29.88 -18.93
N ALA A 484 -11.00 30.32 -17.68
CA ALA A 484 -9.86 30.90 -16.99
C ALA A 484 -8.85 29.80 -16.60
N LEU A 485 -9.34 28.66 -16.11
CA LEU A 485 -8.51 27.48 -15.86
C LEU A 485 -7.82 26.99 -17.14
N LYS A 486 -8.58 26.82 -18.24
CA LYS A 486 -8.02 26.36 -19.52
C LYS A 486 -7.05 27.36 -20.14
N SER A 487 -7.31 28.66 -19.96
CA SER A 487 -6.36 29.71 -20.35
C SER A 487 -5.06 29.60 -19.55
N LEU A 488 -5.15 29.41 -18.22
CA LEU A 488 -3.99 29.24 -17.36
C LEU A 488 -3.18 27.99 -17.72
N GLU A 489 -3.82 26.84 -17.90
CA GLU A 489 -3.20 25.60 -18.36
C GLU A 489 -2.45 25.82 -19.69
N LYS A 490 -3.13 26.38 -20.68
CA LYS A 490 -2.56 26.61 -22.03
C LYS A 490 -1.35 27.54 -21.97
N THR A 491 -1.44 28.65 -21.23
CA THR A 491 -0.33 29.60 -21.05
C THR A 491 0.84 28.93 -20.34
N THR A 492 0.56 28.12 -19.30
CA THR A 492 1.58 27.37 -18.56
C THR A 492 2.32 26.37 -19.45
N LEU A 493 1.58 25.54 -20.20
CA LEU A 493 2.16 24.57 -21.13
C LEU A 493 2.98 25.24 -22.22
N ARG A 494 2.50 26.38 -22.75
CA ARG A 494 3.23 27.15 -23.77
C ARG A 494 4.54 27.72 -23.20
N ALA A 495 4.49 28.37 -22.04
CA ALA A 495 5.68 28.89 -21.38
C ALA A 495 6.68 27.76 -21.09
N PHE A 496 6.20 26.63 -20.56
CA PHE A 496 7.06 25.49 -20.25
C PHE A 496 7.72 24.89 -21.48
N ARG A 497 6.98 24.75 -22.59
CA ARG A 497 7.53 24.32 -23.89
C ARG A 497 8.65 25.24 -24.36
N ASP A 498 8.38 26.54 -24.37
CA ASP A 498 9.31 27.53 -24.93
C ASP A 498 10.60 27.61 -24.07
N ILE A 499 10.46 27.55 -22.74
CA ILE A 499 11.59 27.55 -21.80
C ILE A 499 12.41 26.25 -21.87
N THR A 500 11.75 25.10 -21.98
CA THR A 500 12.45 23.81 -22.12
C THR A 500 13.29 23.80 -23.39
N LYS A 501 12.74 24.32 -24.50
CA LYS A 501 13.44 24.46 -25.76
C LYS A 501 14.64 25.40 -25.63
N GLU A 502 14.48 26.56 -25.00
CA GLU A 502 15.55 27.54 -24.78
C GLU A 502 16.70 26.97 -23.95
N LEU A 503 16.40 26.26 -22.85
CA LEU A 503 17.41 25.87 -21.87
C LEU A 503 18.14 24.57 -22.19
N ILE A 504 17.42 23.58 -22.74
CA ILE A 504 17.99 22.25 -22.94
C ILE A 504 17.76 21.69 -24.34
N GLY A 505 17.08 22.43 -25.22
CA GLY A 505 16.82 22.01 -26.61
C GLY A 505 15.98 20.74 -26.76
N LYS A 506 15.37 20.25 -25.68
CA LYS A 506 14.56 19.03 -25.67
C LYS A 506 13.07 19.34 -25.83
N ASP A 507 12.31 18.34 -26.27
CA ASP A 507 10.86 18.37 -26.21
C ASP A 507 10.38 18.28 -24.75
N PHE A 508 9.56 19.25 -24.32
CA PHE A 508 8.96 19.28 -22.99
C PHE A 508 8.06 18.08 -22.71
N ASN A 509 7.50 17.44 -23.76
CA ASN A 509 6.72 16.21 -23.60
C ASN A 509 7.54 15.06 -22.99
N VAL A 510 8.86 15.06 -23.17
CA VAL A 510 9.75 14.08 -22.54
C VAL A 510 9.73 14.27 -21.03
N LEU A 511 9.93 15.51 -20.55
CA LEU A 511 9.89 15.82 -19.10
C LEU A 511 8.51 15.54 -18.48
N LEU A 512 7.43 15.86 -19.20
CA LEU A 512 6.07 15.50 -18.77
C LEU A 512 5.88 13.99 -18.74
N SER A 513 6.39 13.24 -19.71
CA SER A 513 6.32 11.77 -19.69
C SER A 513 7.13 11.20 -18.54
N ASP A 514 8.30 11.73 -18.26
CA ASP A 514 9.23 11.16 -17.28
C ASP A 514 8.72 11.32 -15.84
N THR A 515 7.85 12.31 -15.60
CA THR A 515 7.26 12.61 -14.28
C THR A 515 5.84 12.08 -14.10
N ARG A 516 5.30 11.31 -15.05
CA ARG A 516 4.01 10.60 -14.86
C ARG A 516 4.15 9.52 -13.80
N ARG A 517 3.07 9.32 -13.02
CA ARG A 517 3.02 8.27 -12.01
C ARG A 517 2.82 6.90 -12.67
N PHE A 518 3.12 5.83 -11.95
CA PHE A 518 2.99 4.47 -12.44
C PHE A 518 1.54 4.15 -12.86
N GLU A 519 0.57 4.51 -12.02
CA GLU A 519 -0.86 4.28 -12.23
C GLU A 519 -1.46 5.10 -13.38
N ASP A 520 -0.79 6.17 -13.83
CA ASP A 520 -1.20 6.95 -14.99
C ASP A 520 -0.98 6.19 -16.32
N VAL A 521 -0.11 5.17 -16.30
CA VAL A 521 0.30 4.41 -17.50
C VAL A 521 0.10 2.89 -17.37
N ALA A 522 -0.10 2.39 -16.15
CA ALA A 522 -0.31 0.98 -15.87
C ALA A 522 -1.66 0.48 -16.41
N VAL A 523 -1.61 -0.65 -17.10
CA VAL A 523 -2.79 -1.40 -17.51
C VAL A 523 -2.68 -2.78 -16.86
N TYR A 524 -3.46 -2.99 -15.81
CA TYR A 524 -3.46 -4.26 -15.10
C TYR A 524 -4.11 -5.36 -15.94
N THR A 525 -3.48 -6.53 -15.99
CA THR A 525 -3.99 -7.74 -16.67
C THR A 525 -4.34 -8.79 -15.63
N PRO A 526 -5.63 -8.93 -15.24
CA PRO A 526 -6.06 -9.95 -14.28
C PRO A 526 -5.76 -11.37 -14.75
N GLY A 527 -5.54 -12.29 -13.80
CA GLY A 527 -5.29 -13.71 -14.07
C GLY A 527 -3.90 -14.04 -14.62
N ALA A 528 -2.97 -13.07 -14.66
CA ALA A 528 -1.59 -13.29 -15.11
C ALA A 528 -0.65 -13.79 -14.00
N LEU A 529 -1.10 -13.81 -12.73
CA LEU A 529 -0.32 -14.20 -11.54
C LEU A 529 -0.52 -15.63 -11.07
#